data_AF-A0A9E6WVN0-F1
#
_entry.id   AF-A0A9E6WVN0-F1
#
_cell.length_a   1.000
_cell.length_b   1.000
_cell.length_c   1.000
_cell.angle_alpha   90.00
_cell.angle_beta   90.00
_cell.angle_gamma   90.00
#
_symmetry.space_group_name_H-M   'P 1'
#
loop_
_entity.id
_entity.type
_entity.pdbx_description
1 polymer ?
#
loop_
_entity_poly.entity_id
_entity_poly.type
_entity_poly.pdbx_seq_one_letter_code
_entity_poly.pdbx_strand_id
1 'polypeptide(L)'
;MLTNGPDIAPLKAKIFKNRPFTASQSMPAVIEGGDVSWKAPGSAMVDADVWTRIHTGHDGYADWSHFSYTPEYRHSLMATQIEVDQPEWRTIVVESQGPVQVWLNGELVLSTAVFGYMQPVSNSIPTLLPSGISTLIISQWQISLREVRHAVRVKVEGLPVRIVIPSPDADEYASEIAERELDNIA
;
A
#
# COMPACT_ATOMS: atom_id res chain seq x y z
N MET A 1 30.78 -15.40 -6.41
CA MET A 1 29.94 -16.07 -5.38
C MET A 1 28.51 -15.65 -5.68
N LEU A 2 27.61 -16.57 -6.05
CA LEU A 2 26.21 -16.24 -6.33
C LEU A 2 25.51 -15.92 -5.00
N THR A 3 25.15 -14.65 -4.83
CA THR A 3 24.76 -13.97 -3.58
C THR A 3 23.29 -14.12 -3.19
N ASN A 4 22.48 -14.85 -3.94
CA ASN A 4 21.05 -14.97 -3.66
C ASN A 4 20.76 -16.29 -2.95
N GLY A 5 19.98 -16.24 -1.86
CA GLY A 5 19.52 -17.42 -1.14
C GLY A 5 18.65 -18.36 -2.01
N PRO A 6 18.15 -19.48 -1.45
CA PRO A 6 17.15 -20.29 -2.13
C PRO A 6 15.82 -19.51 -2.25
N ASP A 7 15.06 -19.76 -3.32
CA ASP A 7 13.70 -19.22 -3.44
C ASP A 7 12.79 -19.84 -2.37
N ILE A 8 12.39 -19.00 -1.42
CA ILE A 8 11.52 -19.36 -0.30
C ILE A 8 10.04 -19.02 -0.56
N ALA A 9 9.68 -18.44 -1.70
CA ALA A 9 8.29 -18.08 -2.01
C ALA A 9 7.32 -19.28 -1.88
N PRO A 10 7.64 -20.51 -2.35
CA PRO A 10 6.76 -21.67 -2.16
C PRO A 10 6.55 -22.03 -0.69
N LEU A 11 7.56 -21.83 0.17
CA LEU A 11 7.44 -22.07 1.60
C LEU A 11 6.53 -21.01 2.25
N LYS A 12 6.74 -19.74 1.91
CA LYS A 12 5.89 -18.64 2.40
C LYS A 12 4.42 -18.83 2.01
N ALA A 13 4.15 -19.26 0.78
CA ALA A 13 2.80 -19.58 0.32
C ALA A 13 2.14 -20.71 1.14
N LYS A 14 2.89 -21.74 1.53
CA LYS A 14 2.38 -22.79 2.43
C LYS A 14 2.06 -22.27 3.82
N ILE A 15 2.90 -21.39 4.37
CA ILE A 15 2.69 -20.78 5.69
C ILE A 15 1.47 -19.86 5.66
N PHE A 16 1.33 -19.04 4.62
CA PHE A 16 0.20 -18.13 4.45
C PHE A 16 -1.16 -18.84 4.48
N LYS A 17 -1.26 -20.07 3.95
CA LYS A 17 -2.51 -20.87 4.01
C LYS A 17 -3.02 -21.12 5.42
N ASN A 18 -2.13 -21.12 6.42
CA ASN A 18 -2.50 -21.31 7.83
C ASN A 18 -2.94 -20.00 8.49
N ARG A 19 -2.61 -18.86 7.89
CA ARG A 19 -2.78 -17.51 8.43
C ARG A 19 -3.15 -16.53 7.31
N PRO A 20 -4.32 -16.70 6.67
CA PRO A 20 -4.73 -15.86 5.56
C PRO A 20 -5.16 -14.45 6.03
N PHE A 21 -5.41 -13.60 5.06
CA PHE A 21 -5.99 -12.28 5.28
C PHE A 21 -7.36 -12.29 5.95
N THR A 22 -7.66 -11.20 6.68
CA THR A 22 -8.99 -10.90 7.21
C THR A 22 -9.72 -9.95 6.28
N ALA A 23 -10.62 -10.45 5.43
CA ALA A 23 -11.35 -9.63 4.47
C ALA A 23 -12.52 -8.81 5.09
N SER A 24 -13.13 -9.32 6.17
CA SER A 24 -14.30 -8.69 6.79
C SER A 24 -13.90 -7.75 7.92
N GLN A 25 -13.77 -6.46 7.59
CA GLN A 25 -13.53 -5.37 8.54
C GLN A 25 -13.90 -4.01 7.95
N SER A 26 -14.14 -3.04 8.82
CA SER A 26 -14.31 -1.64 8.46
C SER A 26 -12.96 -1.01 8.11
N MET A 27 -12.92 -0.20 7.07
CA MET A 27 -11.72 0.56 6.75
C MET A 27 -11.52 1.72 7.73
N PRO A 28 -10.30 1.93 8.23
CA PRO A 28 -9.98 3.10 9.05
C PRO A 28 -10.12 4.40 8.25
N ALA A 29 -10.38 5.51 8.94
CA ALA A 29 -10.27 6.83 8.35
C ALA A 29 -8.81 7.12 8.02
N VAL A 30 -8.55 7.75 6.87
CA VAL A 30 -7.19 8.06 6.40
C VAL A 30 -6.95 9.56 6.58
N ILE A 31 -6.35 9.90 7.71
CA ILE A 31 -6.01 11.27 8.12
C ILE A 31 -4.61 11.20 8.71
N GLU A 32 -3.70 12.06 8.25
CA GLU A 32 -2.36 12.13 8.82
C GLU A 32 -2.41 12.46 10.32
N GLY A 33 -1.63 11.73 11.12
CA GLY A 33 -1.64 11.87 12.58
C GLY A 33 -2.90 11.32 13.26
N GLY A 34 -3.86 10.78 12.51
CA GLY A 34 -5.07 10.16 13.05
C GLY A 34 -4.84 8.73 13.52
N ASP A 35 -5.65 8.30 14.50
CA ASP A 35 -5.64 6.93 14.99
C ASP A 35 -6.03 5.92 13.90
N VAL A 36 -5.35 4.78 13.89
CA VAL A 36 -5.67 3.63 13.04
C VAL A 36 -5.87 2.39 13.89
N SER A 37 -6.90 1.61 13.56
CA SER A 37 -7.18 0.30 14.15
C SER A 37 -7.55 -0.68 13.05
N TRP A 38 -6.94 -1.86 13.04
CA TRP A 38 -7.02 -2.81 11.94
C TRP A 38 -6.94 -4.26 12.41
N LYS A 39 -7.71 -5.17 11.81
CA LYS A 39 -7.55 -6.61 12.04
C LYS A 39 -6.37 -7.11 11.20
N ALA A 40 -5.24 -7.31 11.87
CA ALA A 40 -4.00 -7.76 11.27
C ALA A 40 -4.19 -9.08 10.48
N PRO A 41 -3.57 -9.18 9.29
CA PRO A 41 -3.64 -10.39 8.49
C PRO A 41 -2.99 -11.58 9.23
N GLY A 42 -3.64 -12.74 9.16
CA GLY A 42 -3.14 -13.99 9.72
C GLY A 42 -3.40 -14.25 11.20
N SER A 43 -3.58 -13.21 12.03
CA SER A 43 -3.97 -13.36 13.45
C SER A 43 -5.42 -12.95 13.70
N ALA A 44 -5.99 -12.07 12.87
CA ALA A 44 -7.26 -11.38 13.10
C ALA A 44 -7.31 -10.61 14.44
N MET A 45 -6.16 -10.41 15.10
CA MET A 45 -6.04 -9.51 16.24
C MET A 45 -6.15 -8.07 15.77
N VAL A 46 -6.70 -7.22 16.62
CA VAL A 46 -6.79 -5.78 16.35
C VAL A 46 -5.47 -5.14 16.77
N ASP A 47 -4.76 -4.61 15.78
CA ASP A 47 -3.61 -3.74 15.99
C ASP A 47 -4.07 -2.29 15.91
N ALA A 48 -3.44 -1.42 16.71
CA ALA A 48 -3.72 0.01 16.72
C ALA A 48 -2.42 0.80 16.69
N ASP A 49 -2.42 1.93 15.97
CA ASP A 49 -1.29 2.84 15.83
C ASP A 49 -1.80 4.23 15.39
N VAL A 50 -0.90 5.10 14.94
CA VAL A 50 -1.19 6.42 14.35
C VAL A 50 -0.68 6.48 12.91
N TRP A 51 -1.45 7.10 12.02
CA TRP A 51 -1.01 7.33 10.64
C TRP A 51 0.20 8.25 10.58
N THR A 52 1.26 7.79 9.92
CA THR A 52 2.45 8.59 9.61
C THR A 52 2.59 8.78 8.11
N ARG A 53 2.94 10.00 7.68
CA ARG A 53 3.17 10.31 6.27
C ARG A 53 4.57 9.87 5.87
N ILE A 54 4.67 9.26 4.69
CA ILE A 54 5.93 8.98 4.02
C ILE A 54 5.90 9.57 2.62
N HIS A 55 7.02 10.14 2.18
CA HIS A 55 7.24 10.48 0.78
C HIS A 55 8.11 9.41 0.16
N THR A 56 7.58 8.71 -0.84
CA THR A 56 8.35 7.68 -1.56
C THR A 56 9.43 8.34 -2.42
N GLY A 57 10.51 7.60 -2.67
CA GLY A 57 11.51 8.02 -3.66
C GLY A 57 10.95 8.03 -5.08
N HIS A 58 11.81 8.34 -6.06
CA HIS A 58 11.45 8.35 -7.49
C HIS A 58 10.96 6.99 -8.02
N ASP A 59 11.32 5.90 -7.34
CA ASP A 59 10.86 4.55 -7.66
C ASP A 59 9.42 4.27 -7.18
N GLY A 60 8.87 5.09 -6.28
CA GLY A 60 7.52 4.97 -5.76
C GLY A 60 7.32 3.86 -4.73
N TYR A 61 8.39 3.30 -4.17
CA TYR A 61 8.28 2.23 -3.18
C TYR A 61 8.20 2.78 -1.76
N ALA A 62 7.25 2.24 -0.99
CA ALA A 62 7.29 2.24 0.46
C ALA A 62 7.96 0.93 0.90
N ASP A 63 9.08 1.02 1.61
CA ASP A 63 9.95 -0.13 1.89
C ASP A 63 10.24 -0.30 3.40
N TRP A 64 9.90 -1.48 3.93
CA TRP A 64 10.20 -1.94 5.28
C TRP A 64 11.08 -3.20 5.29
N SER A 65 11.80 -3.43 4.18
CA SER A 65 12.71 -4.54 4.01
C SER A 65 13.83 -4.49 5.05
N HIS A 66 14.14 -5.65 5.63
CA HIS A 66 15.27 -5.79 6.54
C HIS A 66 15.72 -7.24 6.59
N PHE A 67 16.87 -7.46 7.22
CA PHE A 67 17.36 -8.78 7.57
C PHE A 67 16.88 -9.15 8.97
N SER A 68 16.29 -10.33 9.11
CA SER A 68 15.85 -10.89 10.38
C SER A 68 16.54 -12.21 10.66
N TYR A 69 17.08 -12.36 11.88
CA TYR A 69 17.76 -13.57 12.33
C TYR A 69 16.79 -14.60 12.91
N THR A 70 15.56 -14.20 13.22
CA THR A 70 14.50 -15.01 13.84
C THR A 70 13.22 -14.94 13.02
N PRO A 71 12.52 -16.06 12.77
CA PRO A 71 11.27 -16.01 12.02
C PRO A 71 10.22 -15.10 12.66
N GLU A 72 9.71 -14.13 11.90
CA GLU A 72 8.70 -13.15 12.36
C GLU A 72 7.56 -13.04 11.35
N TYR A 73 6.33 -13.02 11.85
CA TYR A 73 5.19 -12.58 11.04
C TYR A 73 5.18 -11.07 10.97
N ARG A 74 4.92 -10.53 9.78
CA ARG A 74 4.89 -9.10 9.55
C ARG A 74 3.71 -8.74 8.67
N HIS A 75 3.26 -7.52 8.86
CA HIS A 75 2.28 -6.88 8.03
C HIS A 75 2.50 -5.39 8.04
N SER A 76 1.97 -4.74 7.03
CA SER A 76 1.89 -3.30 6.94
C SER A 76 0.50 -2.92 6.47
N LEU A 77 0.10 -1.71 6.84
CA LEU A 77 -1.09 -1.06 6.35
C LEU A 77 -0.65 0.30 5.80
N MET A 78 -0.99 0.57 4.55
CA MET A 78 -0.74 1.85 3.91
C MET A 78 -2.05 2.37 3.34
N ALA A 79 -2.12 3.68 3.19
CA ALA A 79 -3.26 4.32 2.56
C ALA A 79 -2.82 5.55 1.78
N THR A 80 -3.63 5.90 0.78
CA THR A 80 -3.55 7.16 0.07
C THR A 80 -4.95 7.57 -0.38
N GLN A 81 -5.10 8.83 -0.76
CA GLN A 81 -6.34 9.39 -1.25
C GLN A 81 -6.10 10.03 -2.61
N ILE A 82 -6.88 9.58 -3.59
CA ILE A 82 -6.74 9.90 -5.00
C ILE A 82 -7.90 10.79 -5.39
N GLU A 83 -7.60 12.01 -5.83
CA GLU A 83 -8.58 12.97 -6.33
C GLU A 83 -8.60 12.96 -7.86
N VAL A 84 -9.81 12.94 -8.42
CA VAL A 84 -10.06 13.04 -9.86
C VAL A 84 -11.21 14.03 -10.09
N ASP A 85 -11.04 14.95 -11.03
CA ASP A 85 -12.06 15.98 -11.32
C ASP A 85 -13.33 15.41 -11.93
N GLN A 86 -13.20 14.43 -12.83
CA GLN A 86 -14.31 13.81 -13.56
C GLN A 86 -14.27 12.29 -13.43
N PRO A 87 -15.43 11.60 -13.35
CA PRO A 87 -15.43 10.16 -13.23
C PRO A 87 -14.83 9.50 -14.47
N GLU A 88 -13.82 8.65 -14.30
CA GLU A 88 -13.15 8.02 -15.43
C GLU A 88 -12.48 6.70 -15.07
N TRP A 89 -12.33 5.83 -16.08
CA TRP A 89 -11.62 4.57 -15.93
C TRP A 89 -10.12 4.82 -15.81
N ARG A 90 -9.52 4.18 -14.80
CA ARG A 90 -8.07 4.13 -14.57
C ARG A 90 -7.66 2.70 -14.29
N THR A 91 -6.37 2.44 -14.39
CA THR A 91 -5.80 1.18 -13.90
C THR A 91 -4.93 1.48 -12.69
N ILE A 92 -5.30 0.95 -11.53
CA ILE A 92 -4.44 0.96 -10.35
C ILE A 92 -3.51 -0.25 -10.46
N VAL A 93 -2.20 0.00 -10.45
CA VAL A 93 -1.16 -1.04 -10.48
C VAL A 93 -0.53 -1.12 -9.11
N VAL A 94 -0.61 -2.31 -8.49
CA VAL A 94 0.00 -2.59 -7.18
C VAL A 94 1.12 -3.61 -7.35
N GLU A 95 2.33 -3.21 -6.98
CA GLU A 95 3.53 -4.05 -7.03
C GLU A 95 3.95 -4.44 -5.62
N SER A 96 4.12 -5.73 -5.36
CA SER A 96 4.53 -6.23 -4.04
C SER A 96 5.27 -7.56 -4.11
N GLN A 97 6.23 -7.81 -3.21
CA GLN A 97 6.88 -9.12 -3.09
C GLN A 97 6.07 -10.14 -2.26
N GLY A 98 4.94 -9.73 -1.69
CA GLY A 98 4.09 -10.59 -0.86
C GLY A 98 2.60 -10.46 -1.18
N PRO A 99 1.77 -11.30 -0.54
CA PRO A 99 0.33 -11.15 -0.53
C PRO A 99 -0.09 -9.73 -0.18
N VAL A 100 -1.06 -9.22 -0.91
CA VAL A 100 -1.69 -7.92 -0.64
C VAL A 100 -3.20 -8.02 -0.75
N GLN A 101 -3.87 -7.20 0.05
CA GLN A 101 -5.26 -6.83 -0.15
C GLN A 101 -5.36 -5.34 -0.40
N VAL A 102 -6.26 -4.96 -1.30
CA VAL A 102 -6.47 -3.58 -1.71
C VAL A 102 -7.95 -3.26 -1.61
N TRP A 103 -8.27 -2.19 -0.89
CA TRP A 103 -9.60 -1.64 -0.79
C TRP A 103 -9.65 -0.28 -1.46
N LEU A 104 -10.67 -0.07 -2.28
CA LEU A 104 -11.00 1.20 -2.89
C LEU A 104 -12.38 1.62 -2.38
N ASN A 105 -12.45 2.78 -1.70
CA ASN A 105 -13.70 3.30 -1.12
C ASN A 105 -14.42 2.28 -0.22
N GLY A 106 -13.65 1.45 0.50
CA GLY A 106 -14.17 0.39 1.38
C GLY A 106 -14.48 -0.94 0.68
N GLU A 107 -14.47 -0.99 -0.65
CA GLU A 107 -14.67 -2.22 -1.40
C GLU A 107 -13.35 -2.96 -1.64
N LEU A 108 -13.31 -4.27 -1.35
CA LEU A 108 -12.14 -5.11 -1.62
C LEU A 108 -12.01 -5.37 -3.13
N VAL A 109 -11.08 -4.68 -3.79
CA VAL A 109 -10.87 -4.74 -5.25
C VAL A 109 -9.75 -5.70 -5.67
N LEU A 110 -8.84 -6.06 -4.75
CA LEU A 110 -7.80 -7.07 -4.99
C LEU A 110 -7.52 -7.85 -3.70
N SER A 111 -7.35 -9.16 -3.82
CA SER A 111 -6.83 -10.02 -2.75
C SER A 111 -5.99 -11.13 -3.37
N THR A 112 -4.67 -11.05 -3.22
CA THR A 112 -3.72 -12.03 -3.78
C THR A 112 -2.92 -12.72 -2.68
N ALA A 113 -2.59 -13.99 -2.92
CA ALA A 113 -1.76 -14.82 -2.04
C ALA A 113 -0.38 -15.13 -2.68
N VAL A 114 -0.01 -14.39 -3.72
CA VAL A 114 1.20 -14.64 -4.50
C VAL A 114 2.42 -13.99 -3.83
N PHE A 115 3.51 -14.75 -3.75
CA PHE A 115 4.80 -14.26 -3.28
C PHE A 115 5.74 -14.08 -4.47
N GLY A 116 6.35 -12.90 -4.56
CA GLY A 116 7.49 -12.67 -5.44
C GLY A 116 8.79 -13.13 -4.78
N TYR A 117 9.75 -13.61 -5.57
CA TYR A 117 11.08 -13.94 -5.06
C TYR A 117 12.03 -12.75 -5.18
N MET A 118 12.52 -12.47 -6.39
CA MET A 118 13.44 -11.35 -6.66
C MET A 118 12.72 -10.08 -7.06
N GLN A 119 11.69 -10.20 -7.89
CA GLN A 119 10.94 -9.08 -8.42
C GLN A 119 9.57 -8.99 -7.74
N PRO A 120 9.06 -7.77 -7.50
CA PRO A 120 7.68 -7.54 -7.12
C PRO A 120 6.72 -8.14 -8.15
N VAL A 121 5.62 -8.69 -7.66
CA VAL A 121 4.50 -9.14 -8.49
C VAL A 121 3.60 -7.94 -8.73
N SER A 122 3.35 -7.65 -10.01
CA SER A 122 2.48 -6.55 -10.44
C SER A 122 1.05 -7.03 -10.63
N ASN A 123 0.09 -6.31 -10.06
CA ASN A 123 -1.34 -6.58 -10.18
C ASN A 123 -2.06 -5.33 -10.69
N SER A 124 -2.71 -5.44 -11.84
CA SER A 124 -3.48 -4.35 -12.46
C SER A 124 -4.95 -4.48 -12.10
N ILE A 125 -5.55 -3.39 -11.64
CA ILE A 125 -6.94 -3.29 -11.19
C ILE A 125 -7.63 -2.19 -12.02
N PRO A 126 -8.30 -2.54 -13.13
CA PRO A 126 -9.13 -1.60 -13.86
C PRO A 126 -10.31 -1.19 -12.98
N THR A 127 -10.47 0.11 -12.75
CA THR A 127 -11.51 0.64 -11.87
C THR A 127 -12.03 1.97 -12.38
N LEU A 128 -13.30 2.25 -12.11
CA LEU A 128 -13.88 3.57 -12.31
C LEU A 128 -13.60 4.40 -11.06
N LEU A 129 -12.78 5.44 -11.19
CA LEU A 129 -12.65 6.43 -10.12
C LEU A 129 -13.81 7.43 -10.26
N PRO A 130 -14.64 7.64 -9.22
CA PRO A 130 -15.63 8.71 -9.22
C PRO A 130 -14.94 10.08 -9.19
N SER A 131 -15.70 11.13 -9.56
CA SER A 131 -15.29 12.51 -9.29
C SER A 131 -15.17 12.75 -7.79
N GLY A 132 -14.15 13.51 -7.39
CA GLY A 132 -13.79 13.77 -6.01
C GLY A 132 -12.72 12.80 -5.49
N ILE A 133 -12.72 12.58 -4.17
CA ILE A 133 -11.67 11.82 -3.48
C ILE A 133 -12.08 10.35 -3.35
N SER A 134 -11.21 9.46 -3.79
CA SER A 134 -11.25 8.03 -3.53
C SER A 134 -10.19 7.61 -2.54
N THR A 135 -10.57 6.80 -1.54
CA THR A 135 -9.64 6.26 -0.55
C THR A 135 -9.12 4.89 -1.01
N LEU A 136 -7.80 4.75 -1.10
CA LEU A 136 -7.11 3.50 -1.40
C LEU A 136 -6.37 3.03 -0.15
N ILE A 137 -6.70 1.83 0.33
CA ILE A 137 -6.02 1.20 1.47
C ILE A 137 -5.41 -0.12 0.99
N ILE A 138 -4.19 -0.39 1.44
CA ILE A 138 -3.44 -1.58 1.06
C ILE A 138 -2.91 -2.23 2.33
N SER A 139 -3.23 -3.51 2.52
CA SER A 139 -2.63 -4.33 3.56
C SER A 139 -1.70 -5.34 2.91
N GLN A 140 -0.48 -5.44 3.43
CA GLN A 140 0.50 -6.44 3.01
C GLN A 140 0.71 -7.44 4.15
N TRP A 141 0.94 -8.70 3.78
CA TRP A 141 1.38 -9.73 4.71
C TRP A 141 2.74 -10.28 4.28
N GLN A 142 3.61 -10.57 5.24
CA GLN A 142 4.91 -11.15 5.00
C GLN A 142 5.36 -12.05 6.16
N ILE A 143 6.28 -12.96 5.86
CA ILE A 143 7.07 -13.67 6.89
C ILE A 143 8.55 -13.45 6.65
N SER A 144 9.23 -13.09 7.73
CA SER A 144 10.66 -12.88 7.78
C SER A 144 11.39 -14.21 7.96
N LEU A 145 12.23 -14.61 7.02
CA LEU A 145 13.03 -15.85 7.11
C LEU A 145 14.45 -15.57 6.56
N ARG A 146 15.25 -14.78 7.30
CA ARG A 146 16.52 -14.14 6.86
C ARG A 146 16.34 -12.83 6.11
N GLU A 147 16.20 -12.86 4.79
CA GLU A 147 16.00 -11.66 3.99
C GLU A 147 14.51 -11.44 3.77
N VAL A 148 14.05 -10.21 3.99
CA VAL A 148 12.64 -9.87 3.88
C VAL A 148 12.52 -8.69 2.96
N ARG A 149 11.98 -8.93 1.77
CA ARG A 149 11.50 -7.86 0.91
C ARG A 149 10.07 -7.54 1.30
N HIS A 150 9.90 -6.37 1.87
CA HIS A 150 8.62 -5.88 2.39
C HIS A 150 8.39 -4.49 1.83
N ALA A 151 8.25 -4.43 0.51
CA ALA A 151 8.00 -3.21 -0.21
C ALA A 151 6.65 -3.29 -0.94
N VAL A 152 6.03 -2.14 -1.12
CA VAL A 152 4.86 -1.97 -1.97
C VAL A 152 5.00 -0.69 -2.75
N ARG A 153 4.55 -0.74 -4.00
CA ARG A 153 4.38 0.43 -4.85
C ARG A 153 2.98 0.45 -5.44
N VAL A 154 2.45 1.66 -5.56
CA VAL A 154 1.20 1.93 -6.26
C VAL A 154 1.48 2.90 -7.40
N LYS A 155 0.92 2.61 -8.56
CA LYS A 155 0.90 3.51 -9.72
C LYS A 155 -0.53 3.59 -10.24
N VAL A 156 -0.95 4.77 -10.65
CA VAL A 156 -2.18 4.96 -11.43
C VAL A 156 -1.79 5.15 -12.89
N GLU A 157 -2.35 4.33 -13.78
CA GLU A 157 -2.19 4.46 -15.22
C GLU A 157 -3.43 5.10 -15.84
N GLY A 158 -3.20 5.97 -16.83
CA GLY A 158 -4.23 6.79 -17.46
C GLY A 158 -3.88 8.28 -17.35
N LEU A 159 -4.91 9.14 -17.30
CA LEU A 159 -4.67 10.56 -17.07
C LEU A 159 -4.13 10.80 -15.65
N PRO A 160 -3.39 11.91 -15.45
CA PRO A 160 -2.93 12.32 -14.14
C PRO A 160 -4.06 12.36 -13.10
N VAL A 161 -3.68 12.07 -11.86
CA VAL A 161 -4.54 12.17 -10.68
C VAL A 161 -3.81 13.00 -9.64
N ARG A 162 -4.55 13.63 -8.73
CA ARG A 162 -3.97 14.36 -7.62
C ARG A 162 -3.99 13.47 -6.37
N ILE A 163 -2.93 13.54 -5.56
CA ILE A 163 -2.87 12.82 -4.28
C ILE A 163 -3.14 13.84 -3.18
N VAL A 164 -4.24 13.64 -2.45
CA VAL A 164 -4.73 14.59 -1.44
C VAL A 164 -4.83 13.85 -0.11
N ILE A 165 -3.80 13.95 0.73
CA ILE A 165 -3.80 13.33 2.06
C ILE A 165 -4.22 14.39 3.09
N PRO A 166 -5.38 14.22 3.76
CA PRO A 166 -5.87 15.15 4.77
C PRO A 166 -4.86 15.22 5.91
N SER A 167 -4.46 16.44 6.23
CA SER A 167 -3.56 16.73 7.33
C SER A 167 -4.16 17.86 8.16
N PRO A 168 -4.47 17.64 9.45
CA PRO A 168 -5.05 18.68 10.31
C PRO A 168 -4.21 19.95 10.37
N ASP A 169 -2.89 19.83 10.22
CA ASP A 169 -1.93 20.93 10.32
C ASP A 169 -1.45 21.43 8.94
N ALA A 170 -2.09 21.02 7.83
CA ALA A 170 -1.72 21.50 6.50
C ALA A 170 -2.03 22.99 6.34
N ASP A 171 -1.01 23.75 5.92
CA ASP A 171 -1.20 25.10 5.41
C ASP A 171 -1.59 25.02 3.93
N GLU A 172 -2.90 25.03 3.69
CA GLU A 172 -3.49 25.00 2.35
C GLU A 172 -3.03 26.21 1.51
N TYR A 173 -2.83 27.37 2.13
CA TYR A 173 -2.40 28.59 1.45
C TYR A 173 -0.95 28.51 0.98
N ALA A 174 -0.05 28.03 1.83
CA ALA A 174 1.34 27.78 1.43
C ALA A 174 1.43 26.74 0.31
N SER A 175 0.58 25.71 0.36
CA SER A 175 0.51 24.66 -0.67
C SER A 175 0.00 25.20 -2.00
N GLU A 176 -1.04 26.04 -2.01
CA GLU A 176 -1.58 26.69 -3.21
C GLU A 176 -0.54 27.61 -3.87
N ILE A 177 0.20 28.40 -3.08
CA ILE A 177 1.30 29.22 -3.60
C ILE A 177 2.35 28.34 -4.27
N ALA A 178 2.76 27.25 -3.62
CA ALA A 178 3.77 26.35 -4.16
C ALA A 178 3.33 25.68 -5.47
N GLU A 179 2.07 25.23 -5.57
CA GLU A 179 1.52 24.69 -6.83
C GLU A 179 1.48 25.76 -7.93
N ARG A 180 1.04 26.98 -7.61
CA ARG A 180 1.00 28.07 -8.60
C ARG A 180 2.38 28.43 -9.15
N GLU A 181 3.40 28.46 -8.30
CA GLU A 181 4.78 28.70 -8.74
C GLU A 181 5.33 27.53 -9.57
N LEU A 182 4.95 26.28 -9.25
CA LEU A 182 5.32 25.11 -10.06
C LEU A 182 4.69 25.18 -11.47
N ASP A 183 3.39 25.49 -11.56
CA ASP A 183 2.67 25.65 -12.83
C ASP A 183 3.23 26.80 -13.70
N ASN A 184 3.82 27.82 -13.08
CA ASN A 184 4.45 28.93 -13.79
C ASN A 184 5.82 28.57 -14.40
N ILE A 185 6.47 27.50 -13.94
CA ILE A 185 7.82 27.10 -14.36
C ILE A 185 7.80 25.83 -15.25
N ALA A 186 6.73 25.03 -15.18
CA ALA A 186 6.50 23.84 -16.00
C ALA A 186 5.98 24.18 -17.41
#